data_AF-A0A9D2X542-F1
#
_entry.id   AF-A0A9D2X542-F1
#
_cell.length_a   1.000
_cell.length_b   1.000
_cell.length_c   1.000
_cell.angle_alpha   90.00
_cell.angle_beta   90.00
_cell.angle_gamma   90.00
#
_symmetry.space_group_name_H-M   'P 1'
#
loop_
_entity.id
_entity.type
_entity.pdbx_description
1 polymer ?
#
loop_
_entity_poly.entity_id
_entity_poly.type
_entity_poly.pdbx_seq_one_letter_code
_entity_poly.pdbx_strand_id
1 'polypeptide(L)'
;MRLGNRSNDEFIQSLNRTNEQIQNSFLQIIKELTNTVKIKVMLGDSTITEQSTFDPKKISDFYKKITESLENWQIQDISISNNEDVRRIFTKFETKIGNYIISGHLSIQFHVLLYYRPDNRVIKIQKELADLIDNTKDKEIQLSEMGDEFVLSKLKEMGYTNLTHQNLFEIFYDNDELREKIYNEVEGKTDVNFKELSNKKTQLFNELDSFLLETYQTSPVLIDDTKLIAGEEGCLCTFDLEFVKNNVKEGLFDPKKISEKTKQDIFQTLEQFLQIISKN
;
A
#
# COMPACT_ATOMS: atom_id res chain seq x y z
N MET A 1 14.92 -19.44 -16.39
CA MET A 1 15.97 -19.86 -15.44
C MET A 1 16.45 -18.64 -14.67
N ARG A 2 16.27 -18.65 -13.34
CA ARG A 2 16.73 -17.57 -12.47
C ARG A 2 18.25 -17.58 -12.33
N LEU A 3 18.88 -16.44 -12.62
CA LEU A 3 20.31 -16.22 -12.36
C LEU A 3 20.55 -16.10 -10.85
N GLY A 4 21.73 -16.52 -10.42
CA GLY A 4 22.10 -16.72 -9.00
C GLY A 4 21.92 -18.15 -8.49
N ASN A 5 21.13 -18.99 -9.18
CA ASN A 5 21.01 -20.41 -8.83
C ASN A 5 22.30 -21.20 -9.13
N ARG A 6 22.64 -22.15 -8.26
CA ARG A 6 23.84 -23.01 -8.42
C ARG A 6 23.78 -23.78 -9.74
N SER A 7 24.86 -23.72 -10.51
CA SER A 7 25.02 -24.43 -11.79
C SER A 7 26.45 -24.94 -11.96
N ASN A 8 26.59 -26.09 -12.63
CA ASN A 8 27.87 -26.67 -13.02
C ASN A 8 28.34 -26.23 -14.43
N ASP A 9 27.54 -25.42 -15.12
CA ASP A 9 27.86 -24.89 -16.45
C ASP A 9 28.66 -23.59 -16.33
N GLU A 10 29.81 -23.51 -17.01
CA GLU A 10 30.75 -22.38 -16.91
C GLU A 10 30.14 -21.04 -17.38
N PHE A 11 29.30 -21.08 -18.42
CA PHE A 11 28.62 -19.88 -18.92
C PHE A 11 27.56 -19.40 -17.91
N ILE A 12 26.79 -20.30 -17.31
CA ILE A 12 25.86 -19.91 -16.24
C ILE A 12 26.59 -19.40 -15.00
N GLN A 13 27.76 -19.97 -14.67
CA GLN A 13 28.61 -19.45 -13.59
C GLN A 13 29.13 -18.03 -13.88
N SER A 14 29.47 -17.70 -15.13
CA SER A 14 29.87 -16.32 -15.48
C SER A 14 28.70 -15.35 -15.35
N LEU A 15 27.50 -15.71 -15.86
CA LEU A 15 26.29 -14.89 -15.69
C LEU A 15 25.92 -14.67 -14.22
N ASN A 16 26.06 -15.71 -13.39
CA ASN A 16 25.79 -15.62 -11.95
C ASN A 16 26.71 -14.61 -11.23
N ARG A 17 28.01 -14.56 -11.60
CA ARG A 17 28.95 -13.58 -11.03
C ARG A 17 28.59 -12.15 -11.42
N THR A 18 28.22 -11.91 -12.67
CA THR A 18 27.74 -10.59 -13.12
C THR A 18 26.43 -10.21 -12.42
N ASN A 19 25.49 -11.15 -12.26
CA ASN A 19 24.26 -10.94 -11.50
C ASN A 19 24.52 -10.59 -10.02
N GLU A 20 25.48 -11.26 -9.37
CA GLU A 20 25.89 -10.95 -7.99
C GLU A 20 26.48 -9.54 -7.88
N GLN A 21 27.28 -9.10 -8.86
CA GLN A 21 27.79 -7.72 -8.92
C GLN A 21 26.66 -6.70 -9.09
N ILE A 22 25.70 -6.98 -9.99
CA ILE A 22 24.50 -6.15 -10.21
C ILE A 22 23.69 -6.01 -8.91
N GLN A 23 23.40 -7.14 -8.25
CA GLN A 23 22.65 -7.18 -6.98
C GLN A 23 23.35 -6.41 -5.87
N ASN A 24 24.68 -6.54 -5.75
CA ASN A 24 25.46 -5.81 -4.77
C ASN A 24 25.47 -4.30 -5.04
N SER A 25 25.68 -3.86 -6.29
CA SER A 25 25.65 -2.43 -6.65
C SER A 25 24.26 -1.83 -6.41
N PHE A 26 23.19 -2.53 -6.84
CA PHE A 26 21.81 -2.13 -6.58
C PHE A 26 21.53 -1.98 -5.08
N LEU A 27 21.95 -2.94 -4.26
CA LEU A 27 21.75 -2.91 -2.81
C LEU A 27 22.43 -1.71 -2.13
N GLN A 28 23.63 -1.31 -2.57
CA GLN A 28 24.29 -0.13 -2.01
C GLN A 28 23.55 1.15 -2.37
N ILE A 29 23.13 1.32 -3.63
CA ILE A 29 22.35 2.49 -4.05
C ILE A 29 21.01 2.54 -3.32
N ILE A 30 20.30 1.41 -3.17
CA ILE A 30 19.06 1.37 -2.38
C ILE A 30 19.31 1.83 -0.95
N LYS A 31 20.36 1.35 -0.26
CA LYS A 31 20.71 1.83 1.09
C LYS A 31 20.87 3.34 1.16
N GLU A 32 21.56 3.93 0.19
CA GLU A 32 21.78 5.37 0.13
C GLU A 32 20.50 6.18 -0.12
N LEU A 33 19.63 5.70 -1.01
CA LEU A 33 18.34 6.33 -1.33
C LEU A 33 17.32 6.17 -0.19
N THR A 34 17.37 5.07 0.55
CA THR A 34 16.54 4.80 1.76
C THR A 34 17.12 5.40 3.04
N ASN A 35 18.19 6.20 2.98
CA ASN A 35 18.70 6.90 4.15
C ASN A 35 17.60 7.74 4.80
N THR A 36 17.31 7.44 6.08
CA THR A 36 16.21 8.06 6.78
C THR A 36 16.57 9.44 7.32
N VAL A 37 15.61 10.35 7.23
CA VAL A 37 15.62 11.65 7.89
C VAL A 37 14.63 11.63 9.05
N LYS A 38 14.95 12.35 10.12
CA LYS A 38 14.02 12.56 11.22
C LYS A 38 13.04 13.68 10.90
N ILE A 39 11.77 13.43 11.12
CA ILE A 39 10.68 14.39 11.02
C ILE A 39 9.87 14.42 12.30
N LYS A 40 9.31 15.58 12.64
CA LYS A 40 8.37 15.70 13.76
C LYS A 40 6.98 15.32 13.30
N VAL A 41 6.32 14.46 14.08
CA VAL A 41 4.95 14.00 13.83
C VAL A 41 4.13 14.12 15.11
N MET A 42 2.81 14.15 14.97
CA MET A 42 1.86 14.19 16.07
C MET A 42 1.07 12.88 16.12
N LEU A 43 0.99 12.30 17.31
CA LEU A 43 0.20 11.11 17.62
C LEU A 43 -1.28 11.48 17.85
N GLY A 44 -2.15 10.47 17.91
CA GLY A 44 -3.60 10.66 18.12
C GLY A 44 -3.97 11.27 19.49
N ASP A 45 -3.05 11.28 20.45
CA ASP A 45 -3.16 11.89 21.79
C ASP A 45 -2.59 13.32 21.84
N SER A 46 -2.34 13.95 20.68
CA SER A 46 -1.63 15.24 20.52
C SER A 46 -0.14 15.23 20.94
N THR A 47 0.46 14.10 21.32
CA THR A 47 1.89 14.05 21.65
C THR A 47 2.76 14.22 20.40
N ILE A 48 3.71 15.15 20.45
CA ILE A 48 4.69 15.36 19.37
C ILE A 48 5.91 14.46 19.60
N THR A 49 6.27 13.66 18.59
CA THR A 49 7.43 12.77 18.61
C THR A 49 8.26 12.91 17.33
N GLU A 50 9.45 12.30 17.28
CA GLU A 50 10.26 12.18 16.08
C GLU A 50 10.08 10.80 15.45
N GLN A 51 9.88 10.75 14.14
CA GLN A 51 9.88 9.51 13.36
C GLN A 51 10.94 9.56 12.26
N SER A 52 11.50 8.40 11.93
CA SER A 52 12.43 8.23 10.81
C SER A 52 11.64 7.87 9.55
N THR A 53 11.89 8.59 8.45
CA THR A 53 11.31 8.31 7.13
C THR A 53 12.35 8.45 6.04
N PHE A 54 12.23 7.68 4.95
CA PHE A 54 12.93 8.00 3.70
C PHE A 54 12.00 8.70 2.71
N ASP A 55 12.51 9.04 1.52
CA ASP A 55 11.73 9.63 0.43
C ASP A 55 11.56 8.61 -0.70
N PRO A 56 10.37 8.00 -0.87
CA PRO A 56 10.12 6.99 -1.90
C PRO A 56 10.26 7.53 -3.32
N LYS A 57 10.12 8.85 -3.54
CA LYS A 57 10.28 9.45 -4.86
C LYS A 57 11.70 9.25 -5.40
N LYS A 58 12.72 9.27 -4.53
CA LYS A 58 14.11 8.98 -4.92
C LYS A 58 14.27 7.61 -5.57
N ILE A 59 13.50 6.60 -5.14
CA ILE A 59 13.52 5.26 -5.73
C ILE A 59 12.84 5.28 -7.11
N SER A 60 11.70 5.95 -7.24
CA SER A 60 11.03 6.14 -8.54
C SER A 60 11.94 6.88 -9.54
N ASP A 61 12.60 7.95 -9.11
CA ASP A 61 13.54 8.72 -9.94
C ASP A 61 14.77 7.88 -10.32
N PHE A 62 15.27 7.00 -9.43
CA PHE A 62 16.35 6.05 -9.72
C PHE A 62 15.93 4.98 -10.75
N TYR A 63 14.77 4.35 -10.57
CA TYR A 63 14.25 3.36 -11.53
C TYR A 63 13.97 4.01 -12.89
N LYS A 64 13.55 5.28 -12.90
CA LYS A 64 13.39 6.07 -14.11
C LYS A 64 14.72 6.25 -14.84
N LYS A 65 15.78 6.67 -14.16
CA LYS A 65 17.12 6.78 -14.78
C LYS A 65 17.62 5.45 -15.35
N ILE A 66 17.39 4.33 -14.66
CA ILE A 66 17.73 3.00 -15.19
C ILE A 66 16.95 2.77 -16.49
N THR A 67 15.62 2.87 -16.46
CA THR A 67 14.77 2.60 -17.63
C THR A 67 15.06 3.51 -18.82
N GLU A 68 15.34 4.80 -18.60
CA GLU A 68 15.77 5.74 -19.65
C GLU A 68 17.16 5.41 -20.23
N SER A 69 17.99 4.64 -19.52
CA SER A 69 19.31 4.18 -19.99
C SER A 69 19.28 2.83 -20.72
N LEU A 70 18.14 2.14 -20.77
CA LEU A 70 18.01 0.79 -21.33
C LEU A 70 17.61 0.81 -22.82
N GLU A 71 18.61 0.93 -23.69
CA GLU A 71 18.40 0.84 -25.15
C GLU A 71 17.97 -0.59 -25.58
N ASN A 72 16.93 -0.69 -26.41
CA ASN A 72 16.41 -1.95 -26.96
C ASN A 72 15.82 -2.94 -25.93
N TRP A 73 15.41 -2.45 -24.76
CA TRP A 73 14.59 -3.22 -23.82
C TRP A 73 13.10 -2.87 -23.99
N GLN A 74 12.23 -3.87 -23.83
CA GLN A 74 10.81 -3.67 -23.56
C GLN A 74 10.68 -3.39 -22.06
N ILE A 75 10.07 -2.27 -21.70
CA ILE A 75 10.04 -1.76 -20.33
C ILE A 75 8.58 -1.65 -19.87
N GLN A 76 8.31 -2.12 -18.65
CA GLN A 76 7.06 -1.85 -17.94
C GLN A 76 7.25 -0.57 -17.10
N ASP A 77 6.28 0.35 -17.23
CA ASP A 77 6.22 1.59 -16.46
C ASP A 77 6.36 1.33 -14.95
N ILE A 78 7.01 2.28 -14.28
CA ILE A 78 7.25 2.22 -12.83
C ILE A 78 5.90 2.19 -12.12
N SER A 79 5.65 1.07 -11.45
CA SER A 79 4.37 0.75 -10.85
C SER A 79 4.48 0.87 -9.33
N ILE A 80 3.44 1.41 -8.69
CA ILE A 80 3.34 1.53 -7.24
C ILE A 80 2.12 0.72 -6.77
N SER A 81 2.32 -0.29 -5.92
CA SER A 81 1.20 -0.97 -5.26
C SER A 81 0.69 -0.14 -4.08
N ASN A 82 -0.63 -0.11 -3.89
CA ASN A 82 -1.27 0.59 -2.79
C ASN A 82 -2.11 -0.39 -1.95
N ASN A 83 -1.44 -1.38 -1.36
CA ASN A 83 -2.05 -2.23 -0.34
C ASN A 83 -1.82 -1.56 1.02
N GLU A 84 -2.86 -1.00 1.62
CA GLU A 84 -2.93 -0.47 3.01
C GLU A 84 -1.56 -0.08 3.59
N ASP A 85 -0.95 -0.96 4.39
CA ASP A 85 0.28 -0.69 5.15
C ASP A 85 1.58 -1.12 4.45
N VAL A 86 1.52 -1.76 3.27
CA VAL A 86 2.68 -2.29 2.52
C VAL A 86 2.65 -1.83 1.06
N ARG A 87 3.50 -0.86 0.75
CA ARG A 87 3.65 -0.35 -0.62
C ARG A 87 4.91 -0.89 -1.28
N ARG A 88 4.82 -1.05 -2.59
CA ARG A 88 5.90 -1.57 -3.44
C ARG A 88 6.10 -0.65 -4.62
N ILE A 89 7.31 -0.15 -4.83
CA ILE A 89 7.70 0.50 -6.10
C ILE A 89 8.48 -0.54 -6.88
N PHE A 90 8.08 -0.82 -8.12
CA PHE A 90 8.74 -1.81 -8.97
C PHE A 90 8.73 -1.45 -10.45
N THR A 91 9.67 -2.01 -11.19
CA THR A 91 9.70 -2.00 -12.66
C THR A 91 10.19 -3.35 -13.17
N LYS A 92 9.74 -3.73 -14.36
CA LYS A 92 10.16 -4.94 -15.07
C LYS A 92 10.58 -4.56 -16.47
N PHE A 93 11.57 -5.27 -17.01
CA PHE A 93 12.07 -5.02 -18.35
C PHE A 93 12.59 -6.31 -18.95
N GLU A 94 12.44 -6.48 -20.26
CA GLU A 94 12.97 -7.65 -20.97
C GLU A 94 13.56 -7.28 -22.33
N THR A 95 14.61 -8.01 -22.74
CA THR A 95 15.19 -7.89 -24.09
C THR A 95 15.43 -9.27 -24.68
N LYS A 96 15.43 -9.34 -26.02
CA LYS A 96 15.44 -10.58 -26.78
C LYS A 96 16.73 -10.72 -27.59
N ILE A 97 17.46 -11.81 -27.34
CA ILE A 97 18.75 -12.12 -27.95
C ILE A 97 18.60 -13.44 -28.71
N GLY A 98 18.29 -13.35 -30.00
CA GLY A 98 17.95 -14.50 -30.85
C GLY A 98 16.69 -15.21 -30.34
N ASN A 99 16.85 -16.45 -29.88
CA ASN A 99 15.78 -17.25 -29.28
C ASN A 99 15.78 -17.22 -27.74
N TYR A 100 16.47 -16.28 -27.12
CA TYR A 100 16.51 -16.13 -25.66
C TYR A 100 15.94 -14.78 -25.24
N ILE A 101 15.36 -14.72 -24.04
CA ILE A 101 14.92 -13.49 -23.39
C ILE A 101 15.67 -13.35 -22.06
N ILE A 102 16.22 -12.17 -21.83
CA ILE A 102 16.65 -11.73 -20.49
C ILE A 102 15.55 -10.84 -19.95
N SER A 103 15.00 -11.16 -18.79
CA SER A 103 14.04 -10.31 -18.07
C SER A 103 14.56 -9.94 -16.69
N GLY A 104 14.57 -8.64 -16.37
CA GLY A 104 14.90 -8.11 -15.06
C GLY A 104 13.67 -7.62 -14.30
N HIS A 105 13.71 -7.75 -12.98
CA HIS A 105 12.71 -7.22 -12.05
C HIS A 105 13.43 -6.49 -10.91
N LEU A 106 13.16 -5.19 -10.80
CA LEU A 106 13.63 -4.34 -9.71
C LEU A 106 12.43 -3.95 -8.84
N SER A 107 12.56 -4.07 -7.54
CA SER A 107 11.51 -3.70 -6.59
C SER A 107 12.09 -3.22 -5.27
N ILE A 108 11.37 -2.33 -4.59
CA ILE A 108 11.48 -2.09 -3.15
C ILE A 108 10.10 -2.26 -2.52
N GLN A 109 10.05 -2.78 -1.29
CA GLN A 109 8.85 -2.98 -0.50
C GLN A 109 9.04 -2.37 0.88
N PHE A 110 8.13 -1.49 1.26
CA PHE A 110 8.24 -0.62 2.43
C PHE A 110 6.89 -0.46 3.13
N HIS A 111 6.94 -0.25 4.44
CA HIS A 111 5.78 0.09 5.25
C HIS A 111 5.43 1.57 5.14
N VAL A 112 4.13 1.85 5.26
CA VAL A 112 3.59 3.21 5.39
C VAL A 112 2.96 3.35 6.77
N LEU A 113 3.41 4.33 7.54
CA LEU A 113 2.83 4.65 8.85
C LEU A 113 2.24 6.06 8.81
N LEU A 114 0.96 6.17 9.18
CA LEU A 114 0.20 7.41 9.21
C LEU A 114 0.31 8.11 10.57
N TYR A 115 0.61 9.41 10.51
CA TYR A 115 0.62 10.31 11.66
C TYR A 115 -0.05 11.64 11.30
N TYR A 116 -0.34 12.48 12.29
CA TYR A 116 -0.74 13.86 12.03
C TYR A 116 0.47 14.77 11.88
N ARG A 117 0.32 15.83 11.08
CA ARG A 117 1.26 16.96 11.08
C ARG A 117 1.21 17.66 12.45
N PRO A 118 2.36 18.12 13.00
CA PRO A 118 2.38 18.92 14.23
C PRO A 118 1.75 20.31 14.04
N ASP A 119 0.42 20.37 14.04
CA ASP A 119 -0.38 21.57 13.85
C ASP A 119 -1.36 21.77 15.01
N ASN A 120 -1.48 23.01 15.51
CA ASN A 120 -2.43 23.38 16.55
C ASN A 120 -3.89 23.15 16.14
N ARG A 121 -4.21 23.11 14.83
CA ARG A 121 -5.55 22.81 14.34
C ARG A 121 -5.94 21.35 14.59
N VAL A 122 -5.01 20.40 14.49
CA VAL A 122 -5.25 18.99 14.84
C VAL A 122 -5.71 18.87 16.29
N ILE A 123 -4.99 19.50 17.22
CA ILE A 123 -5.33 19.54 18.66
C ILE A 123 -6.72 20.15 18.88
N LYS A 124 -7.04 21.25 18.19
CA LYS A 124 -8.37 21.88 18.27
C LYS A 124 -9.47 20.95 17.76
N ILE A 125 -9.28 20.28 16.62
CA ILE A 125 -10.27 19.35 16.07
C ILE A 125 -10.46 18.15 16.99
N GLN A 126 -9.37 17.56 17.51
CA GLN A 126 -9.44 16.47 18.49
C GLN A 126 -10.23 16.88 19.74
N LYS A 127 -10.04 18.11 20.23
CA LYS A 127 -10.85 18.67 21.32
C LYS A 127 -12.31 18.87 20.90
N GLU A 128 -12.59 19.48 19.74
CA GLU A 128 -13.96 19.67 19.27
C GLU A 128 -14.71 18.32 19.10
N LEU A 129 -14.01 17.26 18.66
CA LEU A 129 -14.55 15.91 18.58
C LEU A 129 -14.81 15.29 19.96
N ALA A 130 -13.90 15.48 20.92
CA ALA A 130 -14.10 15.03 22.31
C ALA A 130 -15.28 15.77 22.96
N ASP A 131 -15.32 17.10 22.86
CA ASP A 131 -16.43 17.92 23.35
C ASP A 131 -17.76 17.49 22.68
N LEU A 132 -17.77 17.15 21.39
CA LEU A 132 -18.97 16.59 20.72
C LEU A 132 -19.40 15.24 21.31
N ILE A 133 -18.47 14.30 21.49
CA ILE A 133 -18.77 12.97 22.04
C ILE A 133 -19.28 13.06 23.48
N ASP A 134 -18.65 13.87 24.33
CA ASP A 134 -19.10 14.04 25.72
C ASP A 134 -20.49 14.70 25.79
N ASN A 135 -20.78 15.66 24.90
CA ASN A 135 -22.10 16.30 24.83
C ASN A 135 -23.20 15.44 24.19
N THR A 136 -22.86 14.44 23.36
CA THR A 136 -23.86 13.50 22.83
C THR A 136 -24.07 12.29 23.71
N LYS A 137 -23.06 11.78 24.42
CA LYS A 137 -23.12 10.49 25.13
C LYS A 137 -24.33 10.31 26.05
N ASP A 138 -24.57 11.26 26.97
CA ASP A 138 -25.73 11.19 27.88
C ASP A 138 -27.06 11.34 27.14
N LYS A 139 -27.04 12.07 26.01
CA LYS A 139 -28.23 12.34 25.19
C LYS A 139 -28.54 11.25 24.18
N GLU A 140 -27.55 10.49 23.73
CA GLU A 140 -27.71 9.26 22.95
C GLU A 140 -28.34 8.17 23.83
N ILE A 141 -27.94 8.08 25.11
CA ILE A 141 -28.61 7.21 26.09
C ILE A 141 -30.06 7.65 26.30
N GLN A 142 -30.32 8.94 26.57
CA GLN A 142 -31.68 9.47 26.71
C GLN A 142 -32.52 9.29 25.42
N LEU A 143 -31.95 9.50 24.24
CA LEU A 143 -32.61 9.29 22.94
C LEU A 143 -32.94 7.82 22.71
N SER A 144 -32.08 6.89 23.15
CA SER A 144 -32.35 5.45 23.09
C SER A 144 -33.48 5.06 24.04
N GLU A 145 -33.42 5.50 25.30
CA GLU A 145 -34.46 5.20 26.31
C GLU A 145 -35.81 5.83 25.93
N MET A 146 -35.84 7.12 25.57
CA MET A 146 -37.03 7.80 25.06
C MET A 146 -37.51 7.23 23.73
N GLY A 147 -36.58 6.81 22.87
CA GLY A 147 -36.86 6.19 21.57
C GLY A 147 -37.58 4.87 21.75
N ASP A 148 -37.07 3.98 22.60
CA ASP A 148 -37.69 2.69 22.91
C ASP A 148 -39.08 2.87 23.54
N GLU A 149 -39.23 3.76 24.53
CA GLU A 149 -40.54 4.07 25.12
C GLU A 149 -41.53 4.69 24.09
N PHE A 150 -41.04 5.55 23.20
CA PHE A 150 -41.87 6.19 22.19
C PHE A 150 -42.28 5.25 21.05
N VAL A 151 -41.35 4.43 20.57
CA VAL A 151 -41.61 3.35 19.60
C VAL A 151 -42.66 2.39 20.18
N LEU A 152 -42.47 1.93 21.43
CA LEU A 152 -43.39 1.01 22.09
C LEU A 152 -44.77 1.63 22.34
N SER A 153 -44.86 2.93 22.65
CA SER A 153 -46.14 3.62 22.83
C SER A 153 -46.86 3.86 21.49
N LYS A 154 -46.15 4.32 20.45
CA LYS A 154 -46.73 4.50 19.10
C LYS A 154 -47.24 3.19 18.49
N LEU A 155 -46.47 2.11 18.62
CA LEU A 155 -46.91 0.80 18.12
C LEU A 155 -48.11 0.27 18.90
N LYS A 156 -48.21 0.51 20.22
CA LYS A 156 -49.42 0.20 21.01
C LYS A 156 -50.62 1.05 20.58
N GLU A 157 -50.44 2.35 20.33
CA GLU A 157 -51.49 3.23 19.78
C GLU A 157 -51.99 2.75 18.42
N MET A 158 -51.11 2.21 17.57
CA MET A 158 -51.43 1.64 16.27
C MET A 158 -52.02 0.21 16.34
N GLY A 159 -52.25 -0.33 17.54
CA GLY A 159 -52.92 -1.61 17.77
C GLY A 159 -52.00 -2.83 17.87
N TYR A 160 -50.68 -2.66 17.81
CA TYR A 160 -49.73 -3.77 17.99
C TYR A 160 -49.63 -4.16 19.47
N THR A 161 -50.08 -5.36 19.80
CA THR A 161 -49.96 -5.97 21.14
C THR A 161 -48.98 -7.15 21.10
N ASN A 162 -48.19 -7.34 22.17
CA ASN A 162 -47.06 -8.28 22.25
C ASN A 162 -45.91 -7.99 21.28
N LEU A 163 -45.32 -6.79 21.38
CA LEU A 163 -44.09 -6.42 20.70
C LEU A 163 -42.88 -7.10 21.38
N THR A 164 -42.11 -7.86 20.60
CA THR A 164 -40.77 -8.34 20.96
C THR A 164 -39.72 -7.62 20.10
N HIS A 165 -38.46 -7.60 20.54
CA HIS A 165 -37.35 -7.05 19.74
C HIS A 165 -37.26 -7.63 18.32
N GLN A 166 -37.70 -8.89 18.13
CA GLN A 166 -37.66 -9.57 16.83
C GLN A 166 -38.77 -9.07 15.89
N ASN A 167 -39.99 -8.87 16.40
CA ASN A 167 -41.12 -8.36 15.62
C ASN A 167 -40.96 -6.87 15.25
N LEU A 168 -40.21 -6.11 16.06
CA LEU A 168 -39.91 -4.69 15.81
C LEU A 168 -39.13 -4.47 14.50
N PHE A 169 -38.13 -5.32 14.21
CA PHE A 169 -37.36 -5.23 12.97
C PHE A 169 -38.21 -5.50 11.74
N GLU A 170 -39.11 -6.49 11.77
CA GLU A 170 -40.01 -6.81 10.65
C GLU A 170 -40.96 -5.63 10.34
N ILE A 171 -41.58 -5.04 11.37
CA ILE A 171 -42.49 -3.88 11.21
C ILE A 171 -41.77 -2.66 10.62
N PHE A 172 -40.53 -2.39 11.04
CA PHE A 172 -39.72 -1.28 10.50
C PHE A 172 -39.06 -1.57 9.15
N TYR A 173 -38.99 -2.84 8.73
CA TYR A 173 -38.50 -3.25 7.42
C TYR A 173 -39.61 -3.17 6.36
N ASP A 174 -40.82 -3.60 6.70
CA ASP A 174 -41.97 -3.59 5.79
C ASP A 174 -42.61 -2.20 5.61
N ASN A 175 -42.26 -1.21 6.44
CA ASN A 175 -42.86 0.13 6.40
C ASN A 175 -41.84 1.27 6.60
N ASP A 176 -41.19 1.67 5.50
CA ASP A 176 -40.23 2.78 5.45
C ASP A 176 -40.82 4.12 5.94
N GLU A 177 -42.07 4.46 5.56
CA GLU A 177 -42.72 5.72 5.97
C GLU A 177 -42.93 5.78 7.49
N LEU A 178 -43.34 4.67 8.11
CA LEU A 178 -43.49 4.57 9.56
C LEU A 178 -42.14 4.72 10.27
N ARG A 179 -41.08 4.12 9.72
CA ARG A 179 -39.72 4.23 10.25
C ARG A 179 -39.22 5.67 10.22
N GLU A 180 -39.31 6.36 9.07
CA GLU A 180 -38.90 7.77 8.98
C GLU A 180 -39.75 8.67 9.86
N LYS A 181 -41.08 8.46 9.91
CA LYS A 181 -41.97 9.27 10.74
C LYS A 181 -41.65 9.14 12.23
N ILE A 182 -41.45 7.91 12.73
CA ILE A 182 -41.07 7.69 14.13
C ILE A 182 -39.68 8.27 14.40
N TYR A 183 -38.70 8.10 13.51
CA TYR A 183 -37.37 8.69 13.66
C TYR A 183 -37.44 10.23 13.79
N ASN A 184 -38.18 10.89 12.90
CA ASN A 184 -38.38 12.35 12.93
C ASN A 184 -39.15 12.83 14.18
N GLU A 185 -40.15 12.07 14.65
CA GLU A 185 -40.89 12.39 15.88
C GLU A 185 -40.08 12.12 17.16
N VAL A 186 -39.07 11.24 17.13
CA VAL A 186 -38.11 11.02 18.22
C VAL A 186 -37.03 12.10 18.23
N GLU A 187 -36.41 12.42 17.08
CA GLU A 187 -35.41 13.50 16.96
C GLU A 187 -36.02 14.84 17.39
N GLY A 188 -37.23 15.17 16.91
CA GLY A 188 -37.97 16.38 17.26
C GLY A 188 -38.46 16.48 18.71
N LYS A 189 -38.24 15.46 19.54
CA LYS A 189 -38.49 15.48 20.99
C LYS A 189 -37.26 15.75 21.84
N THR A 190 -36.09 15.89 21.21
CA THR A 190 -34.84 16.24 21.89
C THR A 190 -34.38 17.63 21.49
N ASP A 191 -33.84 18.39 22.45
CA ASP A 191 -33.27 19.73 22.20
C ASP A 191 -31.94 19.69 21.42
N VAL A 192 -31.62 18.56 20.76
CA VAL A 192 -30.34 18.32 20.09
C VAL A 192 -30.55 17.81 18.67
N ASN A 193 -30.04 18.58 17.72
CA ASN A 193 -29.99 18.25 16.31
C ASN A 193 -28.89 17.21 16.04
N PHE A 194 -29.18 15.93 16.27
CA PHE A 194 -28.23 14.83 16.08
C PHE A 194 -27.69 14.78 14.64
N LYS A 195 -28.52 15.11 13.65
CA LYS A 195 -28.11 15.25 12.25
C LYS A 195 -27.03 16.31 12.04
N GLU A 196 -27.14 17.48 12.67
CA GLU A 196 -26.13 18.55 12.61
C GLU A 196 -24.83 18.17 13.34
N LEU A 197 -24.92 17.50 14.50
CA LEU A 197 -23.74 17.00 15.22
C LEU A 197 -23.01 15.91 14.43
N SER A 198 -23.75 14.99 13.79
CA SER A 198 -23.19 13.98 12.89
C SER A 198 -22.49 14.61 11.68
N ASN A 199 -23.14 15.58 11.03
CA ASN A 199 -22.52 16.34 9.93
C ASN A 199 -21.24 17.07 10.37
N LYS A 200 -21.25 17.71 11.55
CA LYS A 200 -20.06 18.39 12.10
C LYS A 200 -18.95 17.38 12.41
N LYS A 201 -19.28 16.21 12.97
CA LYS A 201 -18.33 15.12 13.23
C LYS A 201 -17.66 14.64 11.93
N THR A 202 -18.41 14.42 10.86
CA THR A 202 -17.86 14.06 9.53
C THR A 202 -16.99 15.17 8.96
N GLN A 203 -17.38 16.44 9.07
CA GLN A 203 -16.56 17.57 8.61
C GLN A 203 -15.21 17.63 9.34
N LEU A 204 -15.21 17.43 10.67
CA LEU A 204 -14.01 17.42 11.50
C LEU A 204 -13.08 16.24 11.18
N PHE A 205 -13.62 15.05 10.89
CA PHE A 205 -12.79 13.91 10.42
C PHE A 205 -12.16 14.20 9.06
N ASN A 206 -12.93 14.67 8.08
CA ASN A 206 -12.40 15.05 6.77
C ASN A 206 -11.32 16.15 6.87
N GLU A 207 -11.44 17.06 7.85
CA GLU A 207 -10.41 18.06 8.13
C GLU A 207 -9.15 17.42 8.75
N LEU A 208 -9.29 16.49 9.70
CA LEU A 208 -8.16 15.71 10.25
C LEU A 208 -7.41 14.91 9.18
N ASP A 209 -8.13 14.29 8.24
CA ASP A 209 -7.53 13.53 7.15
C ASP A 209 -6.60 14.40 6.29
N SER A 210 -6.91 15.69 6.13
CA SER A 210 -6.06 16.66 5.42
C SER A 210 -4.73 16.96 6.14
N PHE A 211 -4.68 16.72 7.46
CA PHE A 211 -3.48 16.83 8.28
C PHE A 211 -2.68 15.52 8.38
N LEU A 212 -3.13 14.43 7.74
CA LEU A 212 -2.33 13.21 7.71
C LEU A 212 -0.99 13.44 6.99
N LEU A 213 -0.02 12.66 7.46
CA LEU A 213 1.36 12.61 7.01
C LEU A 213 1.79 11.14 6.98
N GLU A 214 2.21 10.70 5.80
CA GLU A 214 2.80 9.38 5.62
C GLU A 214 4.28 9.41 5.98
N THR A 215 4.73 8.37 6.65
CA THR A 215 6.15 8.09 6.89
C THR A 215 6.46 6.69 6.37
N TYR A 216 7.68 6.51 5.85
CA TYR A 216 8.05 5.33 5.08
C TYR A 216 9.22 4.61 5.74
N GLN A 217 9.05 3.30 5.98
CA GLN A 217 10.04 2.45 6.66
C GLN A 217 10.37 1.22 5.80
N THR A 218 11.65 0.87 5.74
CA THR A 218 12.13 -0.31 5.00
C THR A 218 13.48 -0.74 5.55
N SER A 219 13.70 -2.05 5.58
CA SER A 219 15.02 -2.66 5.72
C SER A 219 15.71 -2.71 4.35
N PRO A 220 16.88 -2.08 4.13
CA PRO A 220 17.58 -2.11 2.85
C PRO A 220 18.43 -3.39 2.74
N VAL A 221 17.74 -4.51 2.55
CA VAL A 221 18.27 -5.86 2.38
C VAL A 221 17.73 -6.48 1.09
N LEU A 222 18.50 -7.39 0.48
CA LEU A 222 18.00 -8.18 -0.65
C LEU A 222 17.05 -9.27 -0.13
N ILE A 223 15.86 -9.33 -0.71
CA ILE A 223 14.86 -10.37 -0.48
C ILE A 223 14.60 -11.17 -1.75
N ASP A 224 13.97 -12.34 -1.62
CA ASP A 224 13.51 -13.15 -2.76
C ASP A 224 12.02 -12.94 -3.05
N ASP A 225 11.51 -13.52 -4.15
CA ASP A 225 10.09 -13.39 -4.53
C ASP A 225 9.12 -13.93 -3.47
N THR A 226 9.51 -14.95 -2.69
CA THR A 226 8.68 -15.54 -1.62
C THR A 226 8.49 -14.53 -0.49
N LYS A 227 9.59 -13.93 -0.04
CA LYS A 227 9.61 -12.86 0.97
C LYS A 227 8.85 -11.63 0.49
N LEU A 228 9.04 -11.25 -0.77
CA LEU A 228 8.33 -10.14 -1.40
C LEU A 228 6.81 -10.38 -1.42
N ILE A 229 6.37 -11.60 -1.76
CA ILE A 229 4.94 -12.00 -1.71
C ILE A 229 4.41 -12.05 -0.27
N ALA A 230 5.23 -12.48 0.70
CA ALA A 230 4.85 -12.56 2.11
C ALA A 230 4.73 -11.20 2.82
N GLY A 231 5.04 -10.09 2.13
CA GLY A 231 4.97 -8.74 2.69
C GLY A 231 6.20 -8.29 3.46
N GLU A 232 7.32 -9.03 3.42
CA GLU A 232 8.56 -8.61 4.10
C GLU A 232 9.13 -7.31 3.51
N GLU A 233 9.66 -6.43 4.36
CA GLU A 233 10.46 -5.29 3.92
C GLU A 233 11.69 -5.75 3.11
N GLY A 234 12.08 -4.97 2.11
CA GLY A 234 13.31 -5.26 1.38
C GLY A 234 13.33 -4.74 -0.04
N CYS A 235 14.38 -5.09 -0.75
CA CYS A 235 14.52 -4.84 -2.19
C CYS A 235 14.78 -6.14 -2.96
N LEU A 236 14.21 -6.24 -4.15
CA LEU A 236 14.39 -7.36 -5.08
C LEU A 236 15.15 -6.84 -6.30
N CYS A 237 16.18 -7.56 -6.71
CA CYS A 237 16.87 -7.35 -7.98
C CYS A 237 17.15 -8.72 -8.57
N THR A 238 16.36 -9.13 -9.56
CA THR A 238 16.41 -10.49 -10.11
C THR A 238 16.42 -10.49 -11.62
N PHE A 239 17.20 -11.41 -12.18
CA PHE A 239 17.32 -11.64 -13.62
C PHE A 239 16.97 -13.08 -13.96
N ASP A 240 16.07 -13.25 -14.92
CA ASP A 240 15.73 -14.53 -15.52
C ASP A 240 16.26 -14.57 -16.96
N LEU A 241 16.87 -15.70 -17.32
CA LEU A 241 17.19 -16.05 -18.70
C LEU A 241 16.24 -17.17 -19.15
N GLU A 242 15.52 -16.96 -20.24
CA GLU A 242 14.50 -17.89 -20.75
C GLU A 242 14.75 -18.21 -22.23
N PHE A 243 14.38 -19.41 -22.66
CA PHE A 243 14.42 -19.82 -24.06
C PHE A 243 13.03 -19.67 -24.69
N VAL A 244 12.94 -19.19 -25.92
CA VAL A 244 11.68 -18.96 -26.64
C VAL A 244 11.52 -19.96 -27.76
N LYS A 245 10.45 -20.74 -27.71
CA LYS A 245 10.10 -21.74 -28.72
C LYS A 245 8.60 -21.68 -28.99
N ASN A 246 8.20 -21.49 -30.25
CA ASN A 246 6.79 -21.38 -30.65
C ASN A 246 5.98 -20.34 -29.82
N ASN A 247 6.60 -19.20 -29.51
CA ASN A 247 6.09 -18.15 -28.61
C ASN A 247 5.85 -18.56 -27.14
N VAL A 248 6.25 -19.76 -26.73
CA VAL A 248 6.31 -20.18 -25.32
C VAL A 248 7.67 -19.80 -24.73
N LYS A 249 7.68 -19.20 -23.54
CA LYS A 249 8.88 -18.97 -22.74
C LYS A 249 9.15 -20.21 -21.89
N GLU A 250 10.30 -20.83 -22.09
CA GLU A 250 10.76 -22.04 -21.39
C GLU A 250 11.91 -21.67 -20.44
N GLY A 251 11.64 -21.77 -19.14
CA GLY A 251 12.63 -21.52 -18.09
C GLY A 251 13.70 -22.60 -17.95
N LEU A 252 13.55 -23.75 -18.62
CA LEU A 252 14.44 -24.92 -18.59
C LEU A 252 14.99 -25.19 -20.00
N PHE A 253 16.29 -24.98 -20.20
CA PHE A 253 16.99 -25.30 -21.44
C PHE A 253 18.41 -25.78 -21.12
N ASP A 254 19.10 -26.33 -22.12
CA ASP A 254 20.50 -26.77 -22.02
C ASP A 254 21.45 -25.63 -22.46
N PRO A 255 22.24 -25.02 -21.56
CA PRO A 255 23.15 -23.92 -21.91
C PRO A 255 24.21 -24.30 -22.95
N LYS A 256 24.51 -25.59 -23.11
CA LYS A 256 25.48 -26.09 -24.11
C LYS A 256 24.96 -25.98 -25.55
N LYS A 257 23.64 -25.79 -25.73
CA LYS A 257 23.01 -25.59 -27.05
C LYS A 257 22.94 -24.13 -27.47
N ILE A 258 23.33 -23.19 -26.60
CA ILE A 258 23.45 -21.77 -26.93
C ILE A 258 24.69 -21.58 -27.80
N SER A 259 24.57 -20.86 -28.92
CA SER A 259 25.74 -20.55 -29.76
C SER A 259 26.70 -19.60 -29.02
N GLU A 260 28.01 -19.72 -29.25
CA GLU A 260 29.00 -18.86 -28.59
C GLU A 260 28.77 -17.37 -28.82
N LYS A 261 28.30 -16.98 -30.02
CA LYS A 261 27.88 -15.61 -30.28
C LYS A 261 26.74 -15.19 -29.36
N THR A 262 25.67 -15.99 -29.27
CA THR A 262 24.54 -15.71 -28.39
C THR A 262 24.94 -15.65 -26.91
N LYS A 263 25.89 -16.49 -26.48
CA LYS A 263 26.45 -16.40 -25.11
C LYS A 263 27.15 -15.07 -24.87
N GLN A 264 27.98 -14.63 -25.82
CA GLN A 264 28.67 -13.32 -25.77
C GLN A 264 27.66 -12.17 -25.73
N ASP A 265 26.66 -12.18 -26.62
CA ASP A 265 25.59 -11.17 -26.68
C ASP A 265 24.82 -11.09 -25.34
N ILE A 266 24.45 -12.24 -24.73
CA ILE A 266 23.79 -12.32 -23.41
C ILE A 266 24.68 -11.75 -22.30
N PHE A 267 25.96 -12.13 -22.28
CA PHE A 267 26.90 -11.70 -21.26
C PHE A 267 27.15 -10.18 -21.33
N GLN A 268 27.40 -9.65 -22.52
CA GLN A 268 27.57 -8.20 -22.76
C GLN A 268 26.33 -7.40 -22.35
N THR A 269 25.13 -7.94 -22.57
CA THR A 269 23.88 -7.29 -22.17
C THR A 269 23.77 -7.13 -20.64
N LEU A 270 24.22 -8.13 -19.86
CA LEU A 270 24.29 -8.01 -18.40
C LEU A 270 25.44 -7.08 -17.95
N GLU A 271 26.59 -7.08 -18.63
CA GLU A 271 27.67 -6.13 -18.33
C GLU A 271 27.26 -4.68 -18.59
N GLN A 272 26.51 -4.41 -19.67
CA GLN A 272 25.92 -3.10 -19.95
C GLN A 272 24.95 -2.69 -18.83
N PHE A 273 24.09 -3.60 -18.38
CA PHE A 273 23.19 -3.35 -17.25
C PHE A 273 23.97 -3.04 -15.95
N LEU A 274 25.02 -3.80 -15.65
CA LEU A 274 25.92 -3.51 -14.53
C LEU A 274 26.54 -2.11 -14.63
N GLN A 275 27.04 -1.73 -15.81
CA GLN A 275 27.59 -0.39 -16.04
C GLN A 275 26.54 0.72 -15.88
N ILE A 276 25.27 0.48 -16.22
CA ILE A 276 24.18 1.44 -16.01
C ILE A 276 23.94 1.63 -14.51
N ILE A 277 23.87 0.55 -13.73
CA ILE A 277 23.71 0.64 -12.27
C ILE A 277 24.93 1.29 -11.62
N SER A 278 26.16 0.89 -11.94
CA SER A 278 27.38 1.44 -11.31
C SER A 278 27.70 2.90 -11.69
N LYS A 279 26.92 3.55 -12.56
CA LYS A 279 27.03 4.97 -12.93
C LYS A 279 26.02 5.88 -12.21
N ASN A 280 25.05 5.30 -11.49
CA ASN A 280 23.97 6.02 -10.80
C ASN A 280 24.19 6.05 -9.29
#